data_AF-A0A6B1H1K2-F1
#
_entry.id   AF-A0A6B1H1K2-F1
#
_cell.length_a   1.000
_cell.length_b   1.000
_cell.length_c   1.000
_cell.angle_alpha   90.00
_cell.angle_beta   90.00
_cell.angle_gamma   90.00
#
_symmetry.space_group_name_H-M   'P 1'
#
loop_
_entity.id
_entity.type
_entity.pdbx_description
1 polymer ?
#
loop_
_entity_poly.entity_id
_entity_poly.type
_entity_poly.pdbx_seq_one_letter_code
_entity_poly.pdbx_strand_id
1 'polypeptide(L)'
;VLSETDLEDSADLSIRELSRGQRRRVLLAAAWIGTPRTAILDEPLDAMDEHWRCRIHGWLKALREAGGVALVATHEAGSLAELADRFLVLRDGEIRELDSLPQDTTWRTP
;
A
#
# COMPACT_ATOMS: atom_id res chain seq x y z
N VAL A 1 -10.18 6.10 -13.29
CA VAL A 1 -10.46 5.33 -12.06
C VAL A 1 -10.72 3.84 -12.36
N LEU A 2 -11.84 3.41 -12.96
CA LEU A 2 -12.05 1.99 -13.26
C LEU A 2 -11.09 1.43 -14.34
N SER A 3 -10.75 2.24 -15.34
CA SER A 3 -9.70 1.90 -16.31
C SER A 3 -8.32 1.73 -15.68
N GLU A 4 -8.14 2.29 -14.50
CA GLU A 4 -6.93 2.10 -13.73
C GLU A 4 -7.03 0.87 -12.82
N THR A 5 -8.10 0.08 -12.85
CA THR A 5 -8.26 -1.09 -11.96
C THR A 5 -8.09 -2.45 -12.62
N ASP A 6 -7.96 -2.51 -13.94
CA ASP A 6 -8.03 -3.77 -14.72
C ASP A 6 -9.33 -4.55 -14.40
N LEU A 7 -10.41 -3.83 -14.06
CA LEU A 7 -11.72 -4.38 -13.69
C LEU A 7 -12.82 -3.93 -14.65
N GLU A 8 -12.47 -3.51 -15.86
CA GLU A 8 -13.42 -3.05 -16.87
C GLU A 8 -14.43 -4.15 -17.19
N ASP A 9 -13.95 -5.39 -17.35
CA ASP A 9 -14.78 -6.59 -17.58
C ASP A 9 -15.64 -7.01 -16.37
N SER A 10 -15.39 -6.40 -15.20
CA SER A 10 -16.07 -6.68 -13.93
C SER A 10 -16.84 -5.48 -13.39
N ALA A 11 -17.01 -4.42 -14.19
CA ALA A 11 -17.61 -3.16 -13.75
C ALA A 11 -19.07 -3.31 -13.30
N ASP A 12 -19.82 -4.24 -13.90
CA ASP A 12 -21.22 -4.51 -13.59
C ASP A 12 -21.41 -5.55 -12.47
N LEU A 13 -20.33 -6.19 -12.00
CA LEU A 13 -20.41 -7.18 -10.92
C LEU A 13 -20.64 -6.49 -9.58
N SER A 14 -21.42 -7.12 -8.71
CA SER A 14 -21.52 -6.64 -7.33
C SER A 14 -20.18 -6.83 -6.61
N ILE A 15 -19.89 -5.98 -5.62
CA ILE A 15 -18.68 -6.12 -4.77
C ILE A 15 -18.55 -7.54 -4.19
N ARG A 16 -19.67 -8.23 -3.94
CA ARG A 16 -19.69 -9.60 -3.38
C ARG A 16 -19.24 -10.67 -4.37
N GLU A 17 -19.29 -10.40 -5.67
CA GLU A 17 -18.88 -11.34 -6.72
C GLU A 17 -17.40 -11.18 -7.09
N LEU A 18 -16.80 -10.03 -6.75
CA LEU A 18 -15.38 -9.80 -6.93
C LEU A 18 -14.53 -10.71 -6.03
N SER A 19 -13.37 -11.15 -6.53
CA SER A 19 -12.34 -11.82 -5.75
C SER A 19 -11.77 -10.89 -4.67
N ARG A 20 -11.11 -11.45 -3.66
CA ARG A 20 -10.45 -10.65 -2.60
C ARG A 20 -9.49 -9.60 -3.17
N GLY A 21 -8.67 -10.00 -4.15
CA GLY A 21 -7.75 -9.10 -4.84
C GLY A 21 -8.48 -8.00 -5.61
N GLN A 22 -9.52 -8.36 -6.37
CA GLN A 22 -10.32 -7.38 -7.13
C GLN A 22 -11.01 -6.36 -6.21
N ARG A 23 -11.63 -6.79 -5.11
CA ARG A 23 -12.23 -5.87 -4.12
C ARG A 23 -11.20 -4.88 -3.57
N ARG A 24 -9.99 -5.36 -3.30
CA ARG A 24 -8.93 -4.53 -2.74
C ARG A 24 -8.36 -3.55 -3.77
N ARG A 25 -8.28 -3.92 -5.06
CA ARG A 25 -7.98 -2.98 -6.15
C ARG A 25 -9.03 -1.86 -6.24
N VAL A 26 -10.32 -2.19 -6.16
CA VAL A 26 -11.39 -1.17 -6.15
C VAL A 26 -11.21 -0.21 -4.97
N LEU A 27 -10.99 -0.74 -3.76
CA LEU A 27 -10.80 0.07 -2.55
C LEU A 27 -9.57 0.98 -2.66
N LEU A 28 -8.45 0.45 -3.13
CA LEU A 28 -7.21 1.23 -3.30
C LEU A 28 -7.38 2.31 -4.38
N ALA A 29 -7.96 1.97 -5.53
CA ALA A 29 -8.22 2.96 -6.57
C ALA A 29 -9.21 4.03 -6.11
N ALA A 30 -10.23 3.67 -5.33
CA ALA A 30 -11.14 4.62 -4.72
C ALA A 30 -10.42 5.57 -3.74
N ALA A 31 -9.50 5.03 -2.92
CA ALA A 31 -8.67 5.83 -2.02
C ALA A 31 -7.70 6.76 -2.77
N TRP A 32 -7.36 6.43 -4.03
CA TRP A 32 -6.45 7.20 -4.87
C TRP A 32 -7.13 8.21 -5.80
N ILE A 33 -8.47 8.27 -5.81
CA ILE A 33 -9.23 9.22 -6.63
C ILE A 33 -8.79 10.66 -6.34
N GLY A 34 -8.59 11.44 -7.41
CA GLY A 34 -8.24 12.86 -7.29
C GLY A 34 -6.80 13.11 -6.86
N THR A 35 -5.95 12.07 -6.83
CA THR A 35 -4.52 12.16 -6.48
C THR A 35 -4.35 12.82 -5.12
N PRO A 36 -4.66 12.10 -4.02
CA PRO A 36 -4.67 12.69 -2.68
C PRO A 36 -3.30 13.26 -2.33
N ARG A 37 -3.23 14.32 -1.51
CA ARG A 37 -1.96 14.81 -0.94
C ARG A 37 -1.49 14.01 0.27
N THR A 38 -2.40 13.23 0.86
CA THR A 38 -2.14 12.41 2.04
C THR A 38 -2.85 11.08 1.93
N ALA A 39 -2.17 9.97 2.23
CA ALA A 39 -2.74 8.63 2.24
C ALA A 39 -2.39 7.86 3.52
N ILE A 40 -3.33 7.09 4.05
CA ILE A 40 -3.09 6.09 5.09
C ILE A 40 -3.51 4.76 4.51
N LEU A 41 -2.56 3.83 4.41
CA LEU A 41 -2.77 2.54 3.76
C LEU A 41 -2.44 1.41 4.73
N ASP A 42 -3.41 0.54 4.97
CA ASP A 42 -3.25 -0.65 5.79
C ASP A 42 -3.09 -1.88 4.89
N GLU A 43 -1.88 -2.45 4.90
CA GLU A 43 -1.44 -3.60 4.11
C GLU A 43 -1.72 -3.49 2.59
N PRO A 44 -1.41 -2.37 1.91
CA PRO A 44 -1.88 -2.10 0.56
C PRO A 44 -1.43 -3.13 -0.49
N LEU A 45 -0.35 -3.87 -0.22
CA LEU A 45 0.21 -4.88 -1.13
C LEU A 45 -0.34 -6.29 -0.90
N ASP A 46 -1.09 -6.51 0.19
CA ASP A 46 -1.62 -7.84 0.51
C ASP A 46 -2.66 -8.29 -0.53
N ALA A 47 -2.60 -9.55 -0.91
CA ALA A 47 -3.41 -10.17 -1.97
C ALA A 47 -3.36 -9.45 -3.35
N MET A 48 -2.29 -8.69 -3.63
CA MET A 48 -2.02 -8.10 -4.95
C MET A 48 -1.09 -8.99 -5.78
N ASP A 49 -1.30 -9.00 -7.10
CA ASP A 49 -0.33 -9.56 -8.04
C ASP A 49 0.82 -8.58 -8.29
N GLU A 50 1.89 -9.05 -8.93
CA GLU A 50 3.10 -8.25 -9.18
C GLU A 50 2.82 -6.97 -9.98
N HIS A 51 1.91 -7.05 -10.95
CA HIS A 51 1.50 -5.89 -11.74
C HIS A 51 0.91 -4.80 -10.84
N TRP A 52 -0.01 -5.18 -9.96
CA TRP A 52 -0.65 -4.27 -9.02
C TRP A 52 0.30 -3.73 -7.94
N ARG A 53 1.24 -4.54 -7.47
CA ARG A 53 2.30 -4.06 -6.55
C ARG A 53 3.12 -2.95 -7.20
N CYS A 54 3.59 -3.15 -8.43
CA CYS A 54 4.33 -2.13 -9.19
C CYS A 54 3.54 -0.82 -9.35
N ARG A 55 2.21 -0.91 -9.58
CA ARG A 55 1.35 0.26 -9.71
C ARG A 55 1.22 1.04 -8.41
N ILE A 56 1.00 0.36 -7.29
CA ILE A 56 0.93 0.99 -5.96
C ILE A 56 2.27 1.65 -5.62
N HIS A 57 3.40 1.03 -5.97
CA HIS A 57 4.71 1.66 -5.80
C HIS A 57 4.83 2.95 -6.63
N GLY A 58 4.38 2.93 -7.88
CA GLY A 58 4.35 4.11 -8.75
C GLY A 58 3.48 5.23 -8.17
N TRP A 59 2.33 4.89 -7.61
CA TRP A 59 1.44 5.83 -6.93
C TRP A 59 2.09 6.48 -5.71
N LEU A 60 2.72 5.69 -4.84
CA LEU A 60 3.43 6.19 -3.65
C LEU A 60 4.62 7.07 -4.04
N LYS A 61 5.37 6.68 -5.08
CA LYS A 61 6.47 7.47 -5.63
C LYS A 61 5.98 8.83 -6.16
N ALA A 62 4.94 8.84 -6.99
CA ALA A 62 4.38 10.06 -7.54
C ALA A 62 3.83 10.99 -6.43
N LEU A 63 3.19 10.41 -5.41
CA LEU A 63 2.74 11.15 -4.25
C LEU A 63 3.89 11.85 -3.53
N ARG A 64 4.98 11.13 -3.26
CA ARG A 64 6.20 11.67 -2.64
C ARG A 64 6.81 12.79 -3.49
N GLU A 65 6.95 12.57 -4.80
CA GLU A 65 7.50 13.56 -5.75
C GLU A 65 6.65 14.83 -5.82
N ALA A 66 5.34 14.73 -5.63
CA ALA A 66 4.42 15.86 -5.54
C ALA A 66 4.41 16.56 -4.16
N GLY A 67 5.26 16.14 -3.21
CA GLY A 67 5.31 16.67 -1.85
C GLY A 67 4.17 16.19 -0.94
N GLY A 68 3.49 15.11 -1.31
CA GLY A 68 2.49 14.45 -0.49
C GLY A 68 3.09 13.48 0.52
N VAL A 69 2.25 12.96 1.40
CA VAL A 69 2.65 12.08 2.51
C VAL A 69 1.83 10.79 2.51
N ALA A 70 2.48 9.64 2.60
CA ALA A 70 1.81 8.37 2.85
C ALA A 70 2.29 7.75 4.16
N LEU A 71 1.34 7.30 4.99
CA LEU A 71 1.60 6.36 6.08
C LEU A 71 1.16 4.98 5.62
N VAL A 72 2.11 4.05 5.52
CA VAL A 72 1.84 2.66 5.13
C VAL A 72 2.11 1.75 6.31
N ALA A 73 1.08 1.05 6.77
CA ALA A 73 1.22 -0.05 7.71
C ALA A 73 1.40 -1.34 6.90
N THR A 74 2.52 -2.05 7.12
CA THR A 74 2.73 -3.34 6.49
C THR A 74 3.68 -4.23 7.28
N HIS A 75 3.47 -5.54 7.18
CA HIS A 75 4.44 -6.55 7.58
C HIS A 75 5.49 -6.84 6.49
N GLU A 76 5.41 -6.29 5.29
CA GLU A 76 6.41 -6.51 4.23
C GLU A 76 7.21 -5.23 3.92
N ALA A 77 7.68 -4.52 4.96
CA ALA A 77 8.32 -3.21 4.82
C ALA A 77 9.51 -3.18 3.85
N GLY A 78 10.22 -4.32 3.67
CA GLY A 78 11.30 -4.45 2.69
C GLY A 78 10.88 -4.11 1.25
N SER A 79 9.61 -4.36 0.88
CA SER A 79 9.09 -4.05 -0.45
C SER A 79 8.96 -2.54 -0.71
N LEU A 80 8.79 -1.73 0.35
CA LEU A 80 8.65 -0.28 0.26
C LEU A 80 9.88 0.47 0.77
N ALA A 81 10.94 -0.24 1.13
CA ALA A 81 12.13 0.30 1.76
C ALA A 81 12.76 1.45 0.97
N GLU A 82 12.81 1.31 -0.36
CA GLU A 82 13.40 2.32 -1.25
C GLU A 82 12.56 3.59 -1.40
N LEU A 83 11.26 3.51 -1.08
CA LEU A 83 10.32 4.63 -1.16
C LEU A 83 10.14 5.34 0.19
N ALA A 84 10.37 4.62 1.29
CA ALA A 84 10.10 5.11 2.63
C ALA A 84 11.19 6.08 3.10
N ASP A 85 10.77 7.29 3.52
CA ASP A 85 11.67 8.27 4.13
C ASP A 85 11.87 8.01 5.63
N ARG A 86 10.94 7.30 6.28
CA ARG A 86 10.95 7.02 7.73
C ARG A 86 10.40 5.61 7.99
N PHE A 87 10.96 4.95 9.00
CA PHE A 87 10.49 3.65 9.47
C PHE A 87 10.01 3.74 10.91
N LEU A 88 8.83 3.20 11.17
CA LEU A 88 8.22 3.16 12.49
C LEU A 88 7.92 1.70 12.85
N VAL A 89 8.22 1.31 14.08
CA VAL A 89 7.80 0.03 14.65
C VAL A 89 6.78 0.29 15.74
N LEU A 90 5.64 -0.38 15.63
CA LEU A 90 4.63 -0.46 16.70
C LEU A 90 4.85 -1.77 17.46
N ARG A 91 5.16 -1.68 18.76
CA ARG A 91 5.36 -2.85 19.63
C ARG A 91 4.85 -2.55 21.03
N ASP A 92 4.09 -3.48 21.60
CA ASP A 92 3.54 -3.37 22.96
C ASP A 92 2.77 -2.04 23.21
N GLY A 93 2.13 -1.52 22.16
CA GLY A 93 1.41 -0.23 22.20
C GLY A 93 2.29 1.01 22.07
N GLU A 94 3.60 0.86 21.94
CA GLU A 94 4.55 1.96 21.74
C GLU A 94 5.02 2.05 20.30
N ILE A 95 5.14 3.28 19.78
CA ILE A 95 5.74 3.56 18.47
C ILE A 95 7.17 4.04 18.67
N ARG A 96 8.11 3.43 17.96
CA ARG A 96 9.51 3.86 17.91
C ARG A 96 9.96 4.05 16.47
N GLU A 97 10.71 5.12 16.24
CA GLU A 97 11.34 5.39 14.94
C GLU A 97 12.65 4.61 14.80
N LEU A 98 12.92 4.14 13.58
CA LEU A 98 14.16 3.45 13.22
C LEU A 98 14.94 4.27 12.19
N ASP A 99 16.27 4.29 12.33
CA ASP A 99 17.17 4.93 11.36
C ASP A 99 17.27 4.17 10.04
N SER A 100 17.04 2.86 10.06
CA SER A 100 16.97 2.01 8.87
C SER A 100 16.15 0.75 9.15
N LEU A 101 15.68 0.07 8.09
CA LEU A 101 15.09 -1.25 8.26
C LEU A 101 16.17 -2.22 8.79
N PRO A 102 15.87 -2.99 9.85
CA PRO A 102 16.78 -4.02 10.34
C PRO A 102 17.10 -4.99 9.21
N GLN A 103 18.39 -5.24 8.95
CA GLN A 103 18.85 -6.17 7.90
C GLN A 103 18.53 -7.63 8.23
N ASP A 104 18.21 -7.90 9.49
CA ASP A 104 17.81 -9.21 9.97
C ASP A 104 16.28 -9.28 10.05
N THR A 105 15.68 -10.28 9.40
CA THR A 105 14.23 -10.51 9.34
C THR A 105 13.65 -11.04 10.68
N THR A 106 14.42 -10.93 11.76
CA THR A 106 14.10 -11.32 13.14
C THR A 106 13.09 -10.40 13.85
N TRP A 107 12.43 -9.49 13.13
CA TRP A 107 11.26 -8.76 13.66
C TRP A 107 9.97 -9.62 13.63
N ARG A 108 9.99 -10.80 12.99
CA ARG A 108 9.05 -11.88 13.33
C ARG A 108 9.35 -12.27 14.79
N THR A 109 8.39 -11.97 15.68
CA THR A 109 8.33 -12.18 17.15
C THR A 109 9.15 -13.35 17.75
N PRO A 110 9.49 -13.30 19.06
CA PRO A 110 10.49 -14.17 19.71
C PRO A 110 10.19 -15.67 19.62
#